data_AF-A0A2H9RLX0-F1
#
_entry.id   AF-A0A2H9RLX0-F1
#
_cell.length_a   1.000
_cell.length_b   1.000
_cell.length_c   1.000
_cell.angle_alpha   90.00
_cell.angle_beta   90.00
_cell.angle_gamma   90.00
#
_symmetry.space_group_name_H-M   'P 1'
#
loop_
_entity.id
_entity.type
_entity.pdbx_description
1 polymer ?
#
loop_
_entity_poly.entity_id
_entity_poly.type
_entity_poly.pdbx_seq_one_letter_code
_entity_poly.pdbx_strand_id
1 'polypeptide(L)'
;MLRRIEMRFLRPYLQEELKSVKMKSQIKFQIGKSGVTEGVIQSLNNAFRTRKTVRISLLQSSGRDRTKMKEIANELGDKLAGNFKHTIVGFTIIMKKTGARKPENKR
;
A
#
# COMPACT_ATOMS: atom_id res chain seq x y z
N MET A 1 25.53 -9.24 32.34
CA MET A 1 26.10 -8.98 31.00
C MET A 1 25.70 -10.02 29.92
N LEU A 2 25.20 -11.22 30.25
CA LEU A 2 24.93 -12.29 29.25
C LEU A 2 23.71 -12.07 28.32
N ARG A 3 22.71 -11.26 28.69
CA ARG A 3 21.49 -11.08 27.86
C ARG A 3 21.72 -10.44 26.48
N ARG A 4 22.88 -9.81 26.26
CA ARG A 4 23.18 -9.08 25.00
C ARG A 4 23.65 -10.00 23.87
N ILE A 5 24.21 -11.17 24.20
CA ILE A 5 24.75 -12.14 23.23
C ILE A 5 23.61 -13.02 22.69
N GLU A 6 22.75 -13.55 23.56
CA GLU A 6 21.57 -14.33 23.15
C GLU A 6 20.61 -13.53 22.26
N MET A 7 20.39 -12.25 22.58
CA MET A 7 19.57 -11.35 21.77
C MET A 7 20.16 -11.07 20.37
N ARG A 8 21.44 -11.34 20.13
CA ARG A 8 22.06 -11.18 18.81
C ARG A 8 21.85 -12.43 17.94
N PHE A 9 21.76 -13.60 18.56
CA PHE A 9 21.50 -14.88 17.89
C PHE A 9 20.02 -15.09 17.55
N LEU A 10 19.10 -14.60 18.41
CA LEU A 10 17.65 -14.70 18.19
C LEU A 10 17.10 -13.61 17.26
N ARG A 11 17.83 -12.51 17.05
CA ARG A 11 17.45 -11.42 16.15
C ARG A 11 17.07 -11.86 14.74
N PRO A 12 17.86 -12.67 14.01
CA PRO A 12 17.48 -13.11 12.65
C PRO A 12 16.16 -13.89 12.63
N TYR A 13 15.94 -14.81 13.58
CA TYR A 13 14.70 -15.58 13.70
C TYR A 13 13.49 -14.70 14.02
N LEU A 14 13.63 -13.78 14.98
CA LEU A 14 12.60 -12.77 15.29
C LEU A 14 12.30 -11.87 14.08
N GLN A 15 13.32 -11.50 13.31
CA GLN A 15 13.17 -10.69 12.10
C GLN A 15 12.44 -11.47 10.99
N GLU A 16 12.71 -12.76 10.83
CA GLU A 16 12.02 -13.65 9.89
C GLU A 16 10.55 -13.87 10.25
N GLU A 17 10.26 -14.14 11.53
CA GLU A 17 8.90 -14.25 12.06
C GLU A 17 8.13 -12.94 11.90
N LEU A 18 8.72 -11.81 12.29
CA LEU A 18 8.12 -10.49 12.09
C LEU A 18 7.88 -10.21 10.60
N LYS A 19 8.76 -10.65 9.70
CA LYS A 19 8.59 -10.52 8.25
C LYS A 19 7.42 -11.38 7.73
N SER A 20 7.27 -12.61 8.24
CA SER A 20 6.16 -13.53 7.92
C SER A 20 4.81 -12.99 8.38
N VAL A 21 4.72 -12.51 9.63
CA VAL A 21 3.51 -11.88 10.18
C VAL A 21 3.17 -10.58 9.43
N LYS A 22 4.18 -9.76 9.10
CA LYS A 22 3.98 -8.50 8.36
C LYS A 22 3.55 -8.71 6.91
N MET A 23 3.96 -9.82 6.28
CA MET A 23 3.47 -10.22 4.94
C MET A 23 1.98 -10.54 4.92
N LYS A 24 1.40 -11.11 5.99
CA LYS A 24 -0.04 -11.41 6.06
C LYS A 24 -0.93 -10.15 6.09
N SER A 25 -0.39 -8.98 6.47
CA SER A 25 -1.19 -7.75 6.62
C SER A 25 -1.42 -6.98 5.32
N GLN A 26 -0.62 -7.21 4.27
CA GLN A 26 -0.67 -6.40 3.04
C GLN A 26 -1.35 -7.17 1.89
N ILE A 27 -2.38 -6.60 1.27
CA ILE A 27 -2.89 -7.12 -0.02
C ILE A 27 -2.07 -6.47 -1.14
N LYS A 28 -1.72 -7.28 -2.14
CA LYS A 28 -1.13 -6.83 -3.40
C LYS A 28 -2.22 -6.87 -4.48
N PHE A 29 -2.47 -5.75 -5.13
CA PHE A 29 -3.29 -5.63 -6.33
C PHE A 29 -2.39 -5.26 -7.51
N GLN A 30 -2.83 -5.65 -8.70
CA GLN A 30 -2.22 -5.21 -9.95
C GLN A 30 -3.28 -4.54 -10.82
N ILE A 31 -2.97 -3.35 -11.33
CA ILE A 31 -3.80 -2.63 -12.28
C ILE A 31 -3.14 -2.72 -13.66
N GLY A 32 -3.91 -3.19 -14.64
CA GLY A 32 -3.49 -3.28 -16.03
C GLY A 32 -3.76 -2.03 -16.84
N LYS A 33 -3.66 -2.16 -18.17
CA LYS A 33 -3.82 -1.05 -19.12
C LYS A 33 -5.18 -0.34 -19.04
N SER A 34 -6.21 -1.05 -18.59
CA SER A 34 -7.56 -0.51 -18.39
C SER A 34 -7.66 0.49 -17.22
N GLY A 35 -6.62 0.63 -16.39
CA GLY A 35 -6.56 1.65 -15.36
C GLY A 35 -7.55 1.45 -14.21
N VAL A 36 -8.05 2.55 -13.64
CA VAL A 36 -8.99 2.57 -12.52
C VAL A 36 -10.40 2.34 -13.04
N THR A 37 -10.85 1.09 -13.02
CA THR A 37 -12.24 0.73 -13.34
C THR A 37 -13.10 0.63 -12.08
N GLU A 38 -14.42 0.66 -12.23
CA GLU A 38 -15.37 0.50 -11.13
C GLU A 38 -15.13 -0.78 -10.32
N GLY A 39 -14.84 -1.89 -11.03
CA GLY A 39 -14.50 -3.17 -10.38
C GLY A 39 -13.21 -3.10 -9.54
N VAL A 40 -12.24 -2.29 -9.94
CA VAL A 40 -11.02 -2.04 -9.13
C VAL A 40 -11.37 -1.27 -7.86
N ILE A 41 -12.21 -0.24 -7.96
CA ILE A 41 -12.66 0.55 -6.81
C ILE A 41 -13.41 -0.34 -5.81
N GLN A 42 -14.35 -1.16 -6.30
CA GLN A 42 -15.13 -2.07 -5.46
C GLN A 42 -14.23 -3.11 -4.77
N SER A 43 -13.26 -3.66 -5.49
CA SER A 43 -12.27 -4.61 -4.95
C SER A 43 -11.39 -3.96 -3.87
N LEU A 44 -10.95 -2.72 -4.11
CA LEU A 44 -10.16 -1.95 -3.14
C LEU A 44 -10.98 -1.62 -1.89
N ASN A 45 -12.24 -1.20 -2.04
CA ASN A 45 -13.15 -0.97 -0.92
C ASN A 45 -13.31 -2.23 -0.05
N ASN A 46 -13.52 -3.40 -0.67
CA ASN A 46 -13.60 -4.67 0.05
C ASN A 46 -12.27 -5.03 0.74
N ALA A 47 -11.14 -4.79 0.08
CA ALA A 47 -9.82 -4.99 0.69
C ALA A 47 -9.58 -4.08 1.90
N PHE A 48 -10.02 -2.82 1.84
CA PHE A 48 -9.89 -1.86 2.94
C PHE A 48 -10.86 -2.09 4.12
N ARG A 49 -11.87 -2.96 3.96
CA ARG A 49 -12.70 -3.44 5.07
C ARG A 49 -11.94 -4.41 5.96
N THR A 50 -11.16 -5.31 5.37
CA THR A 50 -10.42 -6.35 6.10
C THR A 50 -9.00 -5.94 6.44
N ARG A 51 -8.36 -5.10 5.61
CA ARG A 51 -6.94 -4.74 5.76
C ARG A 51 -6.73 -3.22 5.77
N LYS A 52 -5.74 -2.78 6.54
CA LYS A 52 -5.39 -1.34 6.67
C LYS A 52 -4.47 -0.84 5.55
N THR A 53 -3.75 -1.74 4.87
CA THR A 53 -2.72 -1.39 3.88
C THR A 53 -2.88 -2.23 2.62
N VAL A 54 -2.82 -1.56 1.48
CA VAL A 54 -2.91 -2.17 0.15
C VAL A 54 -1.76 -1.66 -0.71
N ARG A 55 -1.13 -2.56 -1.48
CA ARG A 55 -0.11 -2.23 -2.47
C ARG A 55 -0.69 -2.47 -3.85
N ILE A 56 -0.62 -1.46 -4.71
CA ILE A 56 -1.23 -1.47 -6.03
C ILE A 56 -0.09 -1.30 -7.04
N SER A 57 0.25 -2.36 -7.74
CA SER A 57 1.27 -2.34 -8.79
C SER A 57 0.63 -2.01 -10.14
N LEU A 58 1.15 -1.03 -10.84
CA LEU A 58 0.73 -0.74 -12.20
C LEU A 58 1.66 -1.42 -13.19
N LEU A 59 1.08 -1.97 -14.26
CA LEU A 59 1.84 -2.54 -15.36
C LEU A 59 2.71 -1.47 -16.01
N GLN A 60 4.00 -1.77 -16.24
CA GLN A 60 4.95 -0.87 -16.89
C GLN A 60 4.49 -0.42 -18.28
N SER A 61 3.70 -1.25 -18.95
CA SER A 61 3.09 -0.96 -20.26
C SER A 61 2.01 0.13 -20.22
N SER A 62 1.59 0.56 -19.03
CA SER A 62 0.59 1.61 -18.82
C SER A 62 1.21 3.03 -18.79
N GLY A 63 2.55 3.12 -18.79
CA GLY A 63 3.30 4.37 -18.86
C GLY A 63 4.43 4.42 -17.84
N ARG A 64 5.60 4.94 -18.27
CA ARG A 64 6.76 5.19 -17.41
C ARG A 64 6.64 6.51 -16.63
N ASP A 65 5.45 7.12 -16.64
CA ASP A 65 5.23 8.48 -16.19
C ASP A 65 4.75 8.51 -14.74
N ARG A 66 5.61 9.05 -13.87
CA ARG A 66 5.29 9.34 -12.46
C ARG A 66 4.05 10.24 -12.33
N THR A 67 3.74 11.05 -13.35
CA THR A 67 2.54 11.91 -13.43
C THR A 67 1.26 11.08 -13.48
N LYS A 68 1.17 10.11 -14.38
CA LYS A 68 0.01 9.19 -14.47
C LYS A 68 -0.22 8.43 -13.17
N MET A 69 0.86 8.03 -12.50
CA MET A 69 0.77 7.34 -11.21
C MET A 69 0.16 8.21 -10.12
N LYS A 70 0.44 9.52 -10.14
CA LYS A 70 -0.17 10.50 -9.22
C LYS A 70 -1.64 10.71 -9.54
N GLU A 71 -1.99 10.86 -10.82
CA GLU A 71 -3.37 10.99 -11.27
C GLU A 71 -4.22 9.79 -10.81
N ILE A 72 -3.72 8.58 -11.05
CA ILE A 72 -4.37 7.34 -10.60
C ILE A 72 -4.47 7.28 -9.07
N ALA A 73 -3.42 7.66 -8.35
CA ALA A 73 -3.44 7.67 -6.88
C ALA A 73 -4.48 8.66 -6.32
N ASN A 74 -4.60 9.83 -6.95
CA ASN A 74 -5.58 10.85 -6.58
C ASN A 74 -7.00 10.39 -6.94
N GLU A 75 -7.21 9.89 -8.15
CA GLU A 75 -8.49 9.36 -8.60
C GLU A 75 -8.99 8.23 -7.67
N LEU A 76 -8.10 7.32 -7.27
CA LEU A 76 -8.40 6.28 -6.29
C LEU A 76 -8.73 6.90 -4.91
N GLY A 77 -8.00 7.94 -4.49
CA GLY A 77 -8.27 8.65 -3.25
C GLY A 77 -9.65 9.31 -3.22
N ASP A 78 -10.04 9.95 -4.33
CA ASP A 78 -11.34 10.64 -4.47
C ASP A 78 -12.51 9.66 -4.52
N LYS A 79 -12.34 8.55 -5.25
CA LYS A 79 -13.39 7.51 -5.39
C LYS A 79 -13.52 6.62 -4.15
N LEU A 80 -12.49 6.49 -3.33
CA LEU A 80 -12.55 5.72 -2.10
C LEU A 80 -13.08 6.58 -0.95
N ALA A 81 -14.20 6.17 -0.35
CA ALA A 81 -14.77 6.86 0.79
C ALA A 81 -13.90 6.67 2.06
N GLY A 82 -12.95 7.59 2.29
CA GLY A 82 -12.11 7.58 3.48
C GLY A 82 -10.81 8.36 3.36
N ASN A 83 -10.02 8.36 4.44
CA ASN A 83 -8.71 9.01 4.44
C ASN A 83 -7.63 7.98 4.14
N PHE A 84 -7.05 8.11 2.96
CA PHE A 84 -5.99 7.25 2.49
C PHE A 84 -4.72 8.07 2.31
N LYS A 85 -3.63 7.62 2.91
CA LYS A 85 -2.30 8.10 2.54
C LYS A 85 -1.76 7.18 1.46
N HIS A 86 -1.37 7.77 0.33
CA HIS A 86 -0.70 7.05 -0.74
C HIS A 86 0.80 7.39 -0.76
N THR A 87 1.63 6.43 -1.13
CA THR A 87 3.07 6.62 -1.34
C THR A 87 3.44 5.88 -2.61
N ILE A 88 4.08 6.57 -3.55
CA ILE A 88 4.47 6.01 -4.84
C ILE A 88 5.93 5.55 -4.74
N VAL A 89 6.16 4.26 -4.98
CA VAL A 89 7.48 3.63 -5.02
C VAL A 89 7.63 2.94 -6.36
N GLY A 90 8.36 3.57 -7.30
CA GLY A 90 8.48 3.10 -8.68
C GLY A 90 7.11 2.95 -9.35
N PHE A 91 6.78 1.72 -9.76
CA PHE A 91 5.50 1.37 -10.38
C PHE A 91 4.44 0.88 -9.38
N THR A 92 4.65 1.11 -8.08
CA THR A 92 3.73 0.64 -7.04
C THR A 92 3.22 1.80 -6.21
N ILE A 93 1.90 1.92 -6.12
CA ILE A 93 1.20 2.83 -5.21
C ILE A 93 0.89 2.05 -3.93
N ILE A 94 1.44 2.49 -2.81
CA ILE A 94 1.16 1.93 -1.49
C ILE A 94 0.12 2.83 -0.84
N MET A 95 -1.09 2.32 -0.65
CA MET A 95 -2.18 3.03 0.00
C MET A 95 -2.43 2.48 1.41
N LYS A 96 -2.52 3.38 2.38
CA LYS A 96 -2.77 3.05 3.78
C LYS A 96 -3.94 3.87 4.30
N LYS A 97 -4.92 3.17 4.89
CA LYS A 97 -6.05 3.79 5.59
C LYS A 97 -5.54 4.43 6.88
N THR A 98 -5.70 5.73 7.01
CA THR A 98 -5.41 6.46 8.25
C THR A 98 -6.74 6.85 8.87
N GLY A 99 -7.04 6.39 10.08
CA GLY A 99 -8.27 6.80 10.77
C GLY A 99 -8.35 8.31 10.93
N ALA A 100 -9.58 8.84 10.76
CA ALA A 100 -10.01 10.26 10.79
C ALA A 100 -9.31 11.24 9.83
N ARG A 101 -10.11 12.20 9.31
CA ARG A 101 -9.71 13.22 8.32
C ARG A 101 -8.46 13.98 8.75
N LYS A 102 -7.45 14.01 7.88
CA LYS A 102 -6.37 15.02 7.96
C LYS A 102 -6.37 15.79 6.64
N PRO A 103 -6.51 17.13 6.67
CA PRO A 103 -6.62 17.95 5.46
C PRO A 103 -5.35 17.80 4.60
N GLU A 104 -5.60 17.69 3.30
CA GLU A 104 -4.60 17.51 2.25
C GLU A 104 -3.70 18.75 2.17
N ASN A 105 -2.38 18.55 2.32
CA ASN A 105 -1.41 19.63 2.22
C ASN A 105 -1.00 19.80 0.76
N LYS A 106 -1.81 20.55 -0.02
CA LYS A 106 -1.38 21.09 -1.32
C LYS A 106 -0.20 22.05 -1.06
N ARG A 107 0.98 21.70 -1.56
CA ARG A 107 2.15 22.59 -1.67
C ARG A 107 2.21 23.10 -3.10
#